data_AF-A0A814XGJ7-F1
#
_entry.id   AF-A0A814XGJ7-F1
#
_cell.length_a   1.000
_cell.length_b   1.000
_cell.length_c   1.000
_cell.angle_alpha   90.00
_cell.angle_beta   90.00
_cell.angle_gamma   90.00
#
_symmetry.space_group_name_H-M   'P 1'
#
loop_
_entity.id
_entity.type
_entity.pdbx_description
1 polymer ?
#
loop_
_entity_poly.entity_id
_entity_poly.type
_entity_poly.pdbx_seq_one_letter_code
_entity_poly.pdbx_strand_id
1 'polypeptide(L)'
;MRAVLPLTSSFNTTVDNKNPIMQKVGNGRFFYRVALKYASSSLQLSAVNCGFKIEQTYTAVNDSSHVRKQSDDTWKLKLGEKVKVMITMTTTQRRYHIALVDYLPAGCEPLNTQLKGTLTGDTQSSVSRSKGADYYYGCPPYSTIGWPEHKNLRDERVEAFRSLL
;
A
#
# COMPACT_ATOMS: atom_id res chain seq x y z
N MET A 1 32.06 17.65 -26.11
CA MET A 1 31.03 18.00 -25.10
C MET A 1 31.33 17.20 -23.84
N ARG A 2 31.59 17.84 -22.69
CA ARG A 2 32.00 17.14 -21.45
C ARG A 2 31.01 17.53 -20.35
N ALA A 3 30.17 16.59 -19.93
CA ALA A 3 29.44 16.71 -18.67
C ALA A 3 30.36 16.18 -17.58
N VAL A 4 30.71 17.02 -16.60
CA VAL A 4 31.47 16.59 -15.42
C VAL A 4 30.48 16.44 -14.29
N LEU A 5 30.28 15.21 -13.81
CA LEU A 5 29.56 14.91 -12.58
C LEU A 5 30.59 14.64 -11.49
N PRO A 6 30.98 15.63 -10.67
CA PRO A 6 31.78 15.34 -9.49
C PRO A 6 30.88 14.65 -8.46
N LEU A 7 30.86 13.32 -8.45
CA LEU A 7 30.37 12.52 -7.34
C LEU A 7 31.51 12.34 -6.33
N THR A 8 31.85 13.40 -5.60
CA THR A 8 32.73 13.26 -4.42
C THR A 8 31.93 12.64 -3.29
N SER A 9 31.94 11.31 -3.22
CA SER A 9 31.51 10.58 -2.02
C SER A 9 32.66 10.56 -1.02
N SER A 10 32.87 11.67 -0.33
CA SER A 10 33.64 11.70 0.91
C SER A 10 32.74 12.21 2.01
N PHE A 11 32.12 11.28 2.73
CA PHE A 11 31.38 11.54 3.95
C PHE A 11 32.38 11.85 5.07
N ASN A 12 33.04 12.99 5.01
CA ASN A 12 33.77 13.55 6.15
C ASN A 12 33.09 14.84 6.58
N THR A 13 32.64 14.82 7.82
CA THR A 13 31.95 15.87 8.55
C THR A 13 32.83 17.10 8.68
N THR A 14 32.63 18.09 7.81
CA THR A 14 32.70 19.54 8.05
C THR A 14 32.67 20.24 6.69
N VAL A 15 31.91 21.33 6.58
CA VAL A 15 31.64 22.16 5.39
C VAL A 15 30.36 21.80 4.61
N ASP A 16 29.52 22.83 4.54
CA ASP A 16 28.14 22.92 4.10
C ASP A 16 28.01 22.85 2.56
N ASN A 17 28.29 21.69 1.96
CA ASN A 17 28.28 21.55 0.49
C ASN A 17 27.44 20.35 0.02
N LYS A 18 26.12 20.41 0.29
CA LYS A 18 25.13 19.39 -0.08
C LYS A 18 24.39 19.66 -1.39
N ASN A 19 25.00 20.40 -2.33
CA ASN A 19 24.29 20.87 -3.51
C ASN A 19 24.81 20.16 -4.78
N PRO A 20 23.99 19.33 -5.45
CA PRO A 20 24.32 18.87 -6.79
C PRO A 20 24.30 20.08 -7.74
N ILE A 21 25.46 20.42 -8.32
CA ILE A 21 25.58 21.52 -9.28
C ILE A 21 25.55 20.95 -10.70
N MET A 22 24.71 21.54 -11.55
CA MET A 22 24.62 21.18 -12.96
C MET A 22 24.78 22.43 -13.82
N GLN A 23 25.78 22.43 -14.72
CA GLN A 23 26.13 23.59 -15.53
C GLN A 23 26.11 23.25 -17.03
N LYS A 24 25.45 24.10 -17.82
CA LYS A 24 25.47 24.05 -19.29
C LYS A 24 26.48 25.08 -19.83
N VAL A 25 27.39 24.64 -20.69
CA VAL A 25 28.36 25.52 -21.39
C VAL A 25 28.19 25.34 -22.91
N GLY A 26 28.09 26.45 -23.65
CA GLY A 26 27.94 26.47 -25.12
C GLY A 26 26.49 26.62 -25.60
N ASN A 27 26.24 26.47 -26.91
CA ASN A 27 24.92 26.68 -27.53
C ASN A 27 24.08 25.39 -27.56
N GLY A 28 22.76 25.50 -27.77
CA GLY A 28 21.83 24.35 -27.85
C GLY A 28 21.10 23.99 -26.54
N ARG A 29 20.18 23.03 -26.60
CA ARG A 29 19.33 22.59 -25.47
C ARG A 29 20.03 21.52 -24.61
N PHE A 30 19.81 21.57 -23.30
CA PHE A 30 20.31 20.59 -22.34
C PHE A 30 19.15 20.03 -21.54
N PHE A 31 18.87 18.75 -21.72
CA PHE A 31 17.82 18.01 -21.01
C PHE A 31 18.50 17.10 -19.98
N TYR A 32 18.01 17.12 -18.75
CA TYR A 32 18.54 16.31 -17.67
C TYR A 32 17.42 15.77 -16.79
N ARG A 33 17.70 14.67 -16.10
CA ARG A 33 16.83 14.09 -15.07
C ARG A 33 17.69 13.74 -13.87
N VAL A 34 17.25 14.15 -12.68
CA VAL A 34 17.84 13.73 -11.41
C VAL A 34 16.81 12.87 -10.68
N ALA A 35 17.25 11.74 -10.14
CA ALA A 35 16.44 10.87 -9.30
C ALA A 35 17.26 10.45 -8.08
N LEU A 36 16.68 10.59 -6.88
CA LEU A 36 17.29 10.19 -5.63
C LEU A 36 16.43 9.08 -5.01
N LYS A 37 17.06 7.96 -4.65
CA LYS A 37 16.45 6.90 -3.86
C LYS A 37 17.07 6.93 -2.47
N TYR A 38 16.25 7.12 -1.45
CA TYR A 38 16.69 7.23 -0.07
C TYR A 38 15.67 6.56 0.86
N ALA A 39 16.11 6.20 2.06
CA ALA A 39 15.23 5.79 3.14
C ALA A 39 14.97 7.00 4.05
N SER A 40 13.72 7.20 4.47
CA SER A 40 13.40 8.21 5.47
C SER A 40 14.06 7.86 6.80
N SER A 41 14.53 8.86 7.55
CA SER A 41 15.04 8.68 8.91
C SER A 41 13.94 8.34 9.91
N SER A 42 12.67 8.63 9.58
CA SER A 42 11.50 8.28 10.38
C SER A 42 10.47 7.51 9.55
N LEU A 43 9.88 6.48 10.15
CA LEU A 43 8.77 5.69 9.58
C LEU A 43 7.39 6.25 9.95
N GLN A 44 7.34 7.27 10.80
CA GLN A 44 6.10 7.99 11.14
C GLN A 44 5.85 9.07 10.08
N LEU A 45 5.11 8.71 9.04
CA LEU A 45 4.73 9.59 7.96
C LEU A 45 3.27 10.03 8.13
N SER A 46 2.99 11.30 7.88
CA SER A 46 1.61 11.77 7.77
C SER A 46 0.90 11.08 6.61
N ALA A 47 -0.38 10.77 6.79
CA ALA A 47 -1.19 10.21 5.71
C ALA A 47 -1.26 11.16 4.51
N VAL A 48 -1.16 10.60 3.31
CA VAL A 48 -1.21 11.36 2.05
C VAL A 48 -2.21 10.72 1.11
N ASN A 49 -2.97 11.55 0.38
CA ASN A 49 -3.81 11.12 -0.74
C ASN A 49 -3.25 11.71 -2.04
N CYS A 50 -2.70 10.86 -2.90
CA CYS A 50 -2.21 11.22 -4.23
C CYS A 50 -3.10 10.62 -5.34
N GLY A 51 -4.42 10.66 -5.17
CA GLY A 51 -5.39 10.08 -6.09
C GLY A 51 -5.98 8.74 -5.65
N PHE A 52 -5.50 8.22 -4.52
CA PHE A 52 -6.08 7.11 -3.77
C PHE A 52 -6.16 7.50 -2.30
N LYS A 53 -7.31 7.26 -1.68
CA LYS A 53 -7.48 7.24 -0.24
C LYS A 53 -7.53 5.78 0.19
N ILE A 54 -6.70 5.40 1.16
CA ILE A 54 -6.65 4.06 1.72
C ILE A 54 -6.91 4.16 3.22
N GLU A 55 -7.81 3.33 3.72
CA GLU A 55 -8.14 3.21 5.15
C GLU A 55 -8.02 1.73 5.54
N GLN A 56 -7.25 1.44 6.59
CA GLN A 56 -7.08 0.09 7.12
C GLN A 56 -7.62 0.03 8.54
N THR A 57 -8.38 -1.02 8.84
CA THR A 57 -8.92 -1.31 10.16
C THR A 57 -8.71 -2.78 10.49
N TYR A 58 -8.41 -3.07 11.75
CA TYR A 58 -8.31 -4.43 12.27
C TYR A 58 -9.57 -4.76 13.07
N THR A 59 -10.14 -5.93 12.83
CA THR A 59 -11.27 -6.45 13.62
C THR A 59 -10.96 -7.85 14.13
N ALA A 60 -11.40 -8.15 15.35
CA ALA A 60 -11.24 -9.48 15.90
C ALA A 60 -12.19 -10.46 15.22
N VAL A 61 -11.76 -11.72 15.08
CA VAL A 61 -12.59 -12.79 14.52
C VAL A 61 -13.36 -13.54 15.60
N ASN A 62 -12.68 -14.00 16.65
CA ASN A 62 -13.28 -14.86 17.68
C ASN A 62 -13.81 -14.06 18.89
N ASP A 63 -12.99 -13.17 19.45
CA ASP A 63 -13.29 -12.40 20.68
C ASP A 63 -12.91 -10.94 20.47
N SER A 64 -13.85 -10.02 20.68
CA SER A 64 -13.68 -8.58 20.48
C SER A 64 -12.53 -7.96 21.28
N SER A 65 -12.12 -8.58 22.38
CA SER A 65 -11.02 -8.13 23.23
C SER A 65 -9.62 -8.39 22.64
N HIS A 66 -9.52 -9.23 21.61
CA HIS A 66 -8.25 -9.64 20.98
C HIS A 66 -7.64 -8.56 20.09
N VAL A 67 -8.44 -7.57 19.66
CA VAL A 67 -8.00 -6.47 18.81
C VAL A 67 -8.45 -5.16 19.44
N ARG A 68 -7.51 -4.31 19.85
CA ARG A 68 -7.82 -3.04 20.50
C ARG A 68 -7.02 -1.89 19.91
N LYS A 69 -7.73 -0.88 19.40
CA LYS A 69 -7.13 0.42 19.08
C LYS A 69 -6.79 1.16 20.37
N GLN A 70 -5.57 1.65 20.49
CA GLN A 70 -5.07 2.43 21.62
C GLN A 70 -5.37 3.92 21.43
N SER A 71 -5.13 4.72 22.48
CA SER A 71 -5.34 6.18 22.45
C SER A 71 -4.34 6.93 21.56
N ASP A 72 -3.20 6.32 21.24
CA ASP A 72 -2.16 6.85 20.35
C ASP A 72 -2.32 6.36 18.89
N ASP A 73 -3.52 5.90 18.52
CA ASP A 73 -3.86 5.31 17.22
C ASP A 73 -3.12 4.01 16.85
N THR A 74 -2.33 3.43 17.76
CA THR A 74 -1.73 2.10 17.55
C THR A 74 -2.72 0.97 17.81
N TRP A 75 -2.41 -0.24 17.35
CA TRP A 75 -3.22 -1.44 17.56
C TRP A 75 -2.50 -2.44 18.46
N LYS A 76 -3.22 -2.97 19.44
CA LYS A 76 -2.81 -4.15 20.21
C LYS A 76 -3.56 -5.37 19.71
N LEU A 77 -2.80 -6.39 19.31
CA LEU A 77 -3.30 -7.67 18.82
C LEU A 77 -2.87 -8.77 19.80
N LYS A 78 -3.78 -9.68 20.16
CA LYS A 78 -3.44 -10.85 20.98
C LYS A 78 -2.67 -11.88 20.15
N LEU A 79 -1.58 -12.39 20.71
CA LEU A 79 -0.74 -13.40 20.07
C LEU A 79 -1.52 -14.70 19.81
N GLY A 80 -1.31 -15.31 18.64
CA GLY A 80 -1.91 -16.59 18.26
C GLY A 80 -3.37 -16.51 17.79
N GLU A 81 -3.95 -15.31 17.77
CA GLU A 81 -5.36 -15.10 17.41
C GLU A 81 -5.53 -14.61 15.98
N LYS A 82 -6.67 -14.96 15.38
CA LYS A 82 -7.03 -14.49 14.04
C LYS A 82 -7.52 -13.05 14.09
N VAL A 83 -6.98 -12.24 13.19
CA VAL A 83 -7.37 -10.84 12.99
C VAL A 83 -7.85 -10.67 11.55
N LYS A 84 -9.02 -10.04 11.37
CA LYS A 84 -9.51 -9.66 10.06
C LYS A 84 -9.01 -8.25 9.74
N VAL A 85 -8.28 -8.11 8.64
CA VAL A 85 -7.83 -6.82 8.13
C VAL A 85 -8.83 -6.35 7.08
N MET A 86 -9.40 -5.17 7.29
CA MET A 86 -10.31 -4.52 6.36
C MET A 86 -9.61 -3.30 5.75
N ILE A 87 -9.37 -3.35 4.45
CA ILE A 87 -8.78 -2.23 3.70
C ILE A 87 -9.81 -1.68 2.74
N THR A 88 -10.11 -0.39 2.89
CA THR A 88 -10.98 0.37 2.00
C THR A 88 -10.11 1.27 1.14
N MET A 89 -10.23 1.13 -0.17
CA MET A 89 -9.55 1.98 -1.15
C MET A 89 -10.58 2.76 -1.97
N THR A 90 -10.44 4.08 -1.99
CA THR A 90 -11.34 5.00 -2.70
C THR A 90 -10.54 5.88 -3.65
N THR A 91 -11.09 6.15 -4.83
CA THR A 91 -10.50 7.07 -5.82
C THR A 91 -11.58 7.97 -6.41
N THR A 92 -11.20 9.16 -6.88
CA THR A 92 -12.13 10.15 -7.46
C THR A 92 -12.29 10.00 -8.98
N GLN A 93 -11.44 9.20 -9.62
CA GLN A 93 -11.42 8.98 -11.06
C GLN A 93 -11.14 7.51 -11.35
N ARG A 94 -11.49 7.08 -12.55
CA ARG A 94 -11.21 5.72 -13.02
C ARG A 94 -9.69 5.45 -13.04
N ARG A 95 -9.27 4.32 -12.48
CA ARG A 95 -7.85 3.91 -12.44
C ARG A 95 -7.67 2.55 -13.09
N TYR A 96 -6.66 2.44 -13.95
CA TYR A 96 -6.33 1.21 -14.67
C TYR A 96 -5.06 0.58 -14.11
N HIS A 97 -4.98 -0.76 -14.16
CA HIS A 97 -3.82 -1.56 -13.76
C HIS A 97 -3.27 -1.20 -12.38
N ILE A 98 -4.12 -1.33 -11.36
CA ILE A 98 -3.78 -0.94 -10.00
C ILE A 98 -3.37 -2.13 -9.15
N ALA A 99 -2.48 -1.85 -8.20
CA ALA A 99 -2.05 -2.79 -7.18
C ALA A 99 -2.21 -2.15 -5.80
N LEU A 100 -2.90 -2.83 -4.90
CA LEU A 100 -2.94 -2.53 -3.47
C LEU A 100 -1.95 -3.46 -2.78
N VAL A 101 -0.99 -2.88 -2.07
CA VAL A 101 0.05 -3.61 -1.33
C VAL A 101 -0.10 -3.26 0.14
N ASP A 102 -0.36 -4.26 0.97
CA ASP A 102 -0.45 -4.14 2.42
C ASP A 102 0.74 -4.83 3.08
N TYR A 103 1.60 -4.06 3.75
CA TYR A 103 2.72 -4.61 4.51
C TYR A 103 2.24 -5.06 5.88
N LEU A 104 2.56 -6.31 6.23
CA LEU A 104 2.12 -6.89 7.48
C LEU A 104 2.98 -6.37 8.64
N PRO A 105 2.36 -6.03 9.79
CA PRO A 105 3.10 -5.81 11.02
C PRO A 105 3.92 -7.07 11.38
N ALA A 106 5.08 -6.87 11.98
CA ALA A 106 5.92 -7.99 12.43
C ALA A 106 5.13 -8.93 13.36
N GLY A 107 5.28 -10.24 13.15
CA GLY A 107 4.56 -11.28 13.90
C GLY A 107 3.15 -11.60 13.38
N CYS A 108 2.66 -10.90 12.35
CA CYS A 108 1.47 -11.29 11.61
C CYS A 108 1.84 -12.12 10.38
N GLU A 109 1.04 -13.15 10.10
CA GLU A 109 1.18 -13.99 8.91
C GLU A 109 -0.15 -14.03 8.15
N PRO A 110 -0.14 -13.96 6.81
CA PRO A 110 -1.37 -14.00 6.03
C PRO A 110 -1.92 -15.43 5.96
N LEU A 111 -3.22 -15.58 6.22
CA LEU A 111 -3.88 -16.88 6.14
C LEU A 111 -4.26 -17.23 4.69
N ASN A 112 -3.65 -18.28 4.13
CA ASN A 112 -4.02 -18.75 2.79
C ASN A 112 -5.22 -19.71 2.82
N THR A 113 -6.39 -19.18 2.49
CA THR A 113 -7.65 -19.93 2.46
C THR A 113 -7.79 -20.90 1.28
N GLN A 114 -6.87 -20.89 0.31
CA GLN A 114 -6.89 -21.81 -0.82
C GLN A 114 -6.21 -23.16 -0.50
N LEU A 115 -5.45 -23.22 0.59
CA LEU A 115 -4.80 -24.47 1.02
C LEU A 115 -5.78 -25.36 1.77
N LYS A 116 -5.72 -26.66 1.45
CA LYS A 116 -6.51 -27.68 2.14
C LYS A 116 -6.04 -27.78 3.60
N GLY A 117 -6.95 -27.62 4.55
CA GLY A 117 -6.66 -27.69 6.00
C GLY A 117 -6.59 -26.33 6.70
N THR A 118 -6.60 -25.22 5.96
CA THR A 118 -6.77 -23.90 6.55
C THR A 118 -8.17 -23.79 7.17
N LEU A 119 -8.25 -23.55 8.48
CA LEU A 119 -9.53 -23.39 9.20
C LEU A 119 -10.23 -22.11 8.73
N THR A 120 -11.15 -22.24 7.78
CA THR A 120 -11.94 -21.18 7.13
C THR A 120 -13.08 -20.64 7.99
N GLY A 121 -12.95 -20.71 9.32
CA GLY A 121 -14.05 -20.54 10.27
C GLY A 121 -14.82 -19.21 10.22
N ASP A 122 -14.40 -18.24 9.41
CA ASP A 122 -15.20 -17.07 9.01
C ASP A 122 -14.67 -16.37 7.75
N THR A 123 -14.03 -17.11 6.83
CA THR A 123 -13.44 -16.54 5.61
C THR A 123 -14.41 -16.51 4.43
N GLN A 124 -15.67 -16.13 4.66
CA GLN A 124 -16.39 -15.46 3.58
C GLN A 124 -15.73 -14.09 3.41
N SER A 125 -14.92 -13.95 2.37
CA SER A 125 -14.47 -12.65 1.88
C SER A 125 -15.71 -11.82 1.55
N SER A 126 -16.25 -11.11 2.54
CA SER A 126 -17.35 -10.18 2.37
C SER A 126 -16.81 -8.94 1.65
N VAL A 127 -16.57 -9.07 0.34
CA VAL A 127 -16.27 -7.94 -0.54
C VAL A 127 -17.59 -7.23 -0.77
N SER A 128 -17.99 -6.41 0.19
CA SER A 128 -19.22 -5.63 0.13
C SER A 128 -18.92 -4.27 -0.47
N ARG A 129 -19.44 -4.00 -1.67
CA ARG A 129 -19.45 -2.66 -2.25
C ARG A 129 -20.49 -1.83 -1.50
N SER A 130 -20.11 -0.66 -0.98
CA SER A 130 -21.05 0.25 -0.33
C SER A 130 -22.17 0.59 -1.30
N LYS A 131 -23.43 0.35 -0.89
CA LYS A 131 -24.64 0.63 -1.68
C LYS A 131 -24.76 2.12 -1.98
N GLY A 132 -24.39 2.49 -3.19
CA GLY A 132 -24.67 3.81 -3.80
C GLY A 132 -24.86 3.73 -5.31
N ALA A 133 -25.03 2.52 -5.86
CA ALA A 133 -25.22 2.29 -7.29
C ALA A 133 -26.34 1.26 -7.54
N ASP A 134 -27.37 1.31 -6.69
CA ASP A 134 -28.61 0.58 -6.91
C ASP A 134 -29.41 1.35 -7.97
N TYR A 135 -29.67 0.68 -9.10
CA TYR A 135 -30.59 1.03 -10.20
C TYR A 135 -30.18 2.10 -11.22
N TYR A 136 -29.48 1.68 -12.29
CA TYR A 136 -29.97 1.88 -13.67
C TYR A 136 -29.12 1.07 -14.68
N TYR A 137 -29.80 0.38 -15.61
CA TYR A 137 -29.28 -0.46 -16.71
C TYR A 137 -28.84 -1.91 -16.39
N GLY A 138 -29.82 -2.79 -16.18
CA GLY A 138 -29.88 -4.11 -16.86
C GLY A 138 -28.78 -5.15 -16.64
N CYS A 139 -28.12 -5.21 -15.48
CA CYS A 139 -27.13 -6.26 -15.19
C CYS A 139 -27.78 -7.45 -14.42
N PRO A 140 -27.49 -8.73 -14.79
CA PRO A 140 -28.03 -9.91 -14.11
C PRO A 140 -27.55 -10.07 -12.66
N PRO A 141 -28.28 -10.78 -11.78
CA PRO A 141 -28.04 -10.85 -10.32
C PRO A 141 -26.80 -11.67 -9.88
N TYR A 142 -25.89 -12.02 -10.78
CA TYR A 142 -24.61 -12.66 -10.43
C TYR A 142 -23.50 -11.62 -10.44
N SER A 143 -23.46 -10.78 -9.40
CA SER A 143 -22.37 -9.83 -9.15
C SER A 143 -21.03 -10.55 -8.98
N THR A 144 -20.30 -10.76 -10.08
CA THR A 144 -19.01 -11.50 -10.13
C THR A 144 -17.92 -10.73 -10.84
N ILE A 145 -17.85 -9.41 -10.66
CA ILE A 145 -16.57 -8.72 -10.85
C ILE A 145 -15.99 -8.47 -9.45
N GLY A 146 -15.58 -9.57 -8.84
CA GLY A 146 -14.96 -9.58 -7.52
C GLY A 146 -13.68 -8.73 -7.50
N TRP A 147 -13.41 -8.14 -6.34
CA TRP A 147 -12.11 -7.55 -6.03
C TRP A 147 -11.40 -8.51 -5.07
N PRO A 148 -10.11 -8.83 -5.25
CA PRO A 148 -9.25 -8.51 -6.40
C PRO A 148 -9.35 -9.54 -7.55
N GLU A 149 -8.82 -9.20 -8.74
CA GLU A 149 -8.68 -10.15 -9.87
C GLU A 149 -7.57 -11.17 -9.60
N HIS A 150 -6.48 -10.72 -8.98
CA HIS A 150 -5.36 -11.56 -8.59
C HIS A 150 -4.84 -11.13 -7.21
N LYS A 151 -4.36 -12.08 -6.42
CA LYS A 151 -3.77 -11.82 -5.11
C LYS A 151 -2.50 -12.62 -4.91
N ASN A 152 -1.51 -12.01 -4.26
CA ASN A 152 -0.32 -12.68 -3.77
C ASN A 152 -0.27 -12.58 -2.25
N LEU A 153 -0.02 -13.69 -1.58
CA LEU A 153 0.28 -13.75 -0.16
C LEU A 153 1.78 -14.02 -0.03
N ARG A 154 2.52 -13.10 0.58
CA ARG A 154 3.93 -13.25 0.94
C ARG A 154 4.10 -13.13 2.44
N ASP A 155 5.27 -13.51 2.94
CA ASP A 155 5.57 -13.51 4.36
C ASP A 155 5.43 -12.11 4.98
N GLU A 156 5.88 -11.08 4.28
CA GLU A 156 5.93 -9.70 4.76
C GLU A 156 4.78 -8.80 4.25
N ARG A 157 4.00 -9.26 3.27
CA ARG A 157 2.96 -8.44 2.64
C ARG A 157 1.89 -9.23 1.88
N VAL A 158 0.74 -8.60 1.71
CA VAL A 158 -0.36 -9.06 0.85
C VAL A 158 -0.54 -8.09 -0.31
N GLU A 159 -0.70 -8.62 -1.52
CA GLU A 159 -0.92 -7.83 -2.73
C GLU A 159 -2.24 -8.20 -3.39
N ALA A 160 -2.96 -7.20 -3.87
CA ALA A 160 -4.25 -7.31 -4.55
C ALA A 160 -4.20 -6.50 -5.85
N PHE A 161 -4.46 -7.14 -6.98
CA PHE A 161 -4.36 -6.55 -8.31
C PHE A 161 -5.72 -6.47 -8.99
N ARG A 162 -5.89 -5.44 -9.80
CA ARG A 162 -7.07 -5.28 -10.65
C ARG A 162 -6.80 -4.40 -11.86
N SER A 163 -7.45 -4.74 -12.95
CA SER A 163 -7.32 -4.00 -14.20
C SER A 163 -8.08 -2.67 -14.19
N LEU A 164 -9.15 -2.55 -13.37
CA LEU A 164 -10.01 -1.37 -13.35
C LEU A 164 -10.67 -1.10 -11.98
N LEU A 165 -10.49 0.12 -11.44
CA LEU A 165 -11.21 0.64 -10.27
C LEU A 165 -12.01 1.89 -10.62
#